data_AF-A0ABC9P917-F1
#
_entry.id   AF-A0ABC9P917-F1
#
_cell.length_a   1.000
_cell.length_b   1.000
_cell.length_c   1.000
_cell.angle_alpha   90.00
_cell.angle_beta   90.00
_cell.angle_gamma   90.00
#
_symmetry.space_group_name_H-M   'P 1'
#
loop_
_entity.id
_entity.type
_entity.pdbx_description
1 polymer ?
#
loop_
_entity_poly.entity_id
_entity_poly.type
_entity_poly.pdbx_seq_one_letter_code
_entity_poly.pdbx_strand_id
1 'polypeptide(L)'
;SVVLAMGYKYLLVLPFVVKNVEGDFENTAVQLTNDGETVTNTVINHVPSSNPSKDVKADKNGTVGSVSLHDKDIPLQTKIYYEVKSSERPANYGGITEEWGMNDVLDTTHDRFTGKWHAITNYDLKVGDKTLKAGTDISAYILLENKDNKDLTFTMNQALLAALNEGSNKVGK
;
A
#
# COMPACT_ATOMS: atom_id res chain seq x y z
N SER A 1 52.71 -32.13 17.94
CA SER A 1 51.27 -32.41 18.08
C SER A 1 50.56 -31.71 16.93
N VAL A 2 49.85 -32.43 16.08
CA VAL A 2 49.08 -31.81 14.98
C VAL A 2 47.80 -31.27 15.60
N VAL A 3 47.68 -29.95 15.72
CA VAL A 3 46.41 -29.32 16.06
C VAL A 3 45.53 -29.39 14.82
N LEU A 4 44.53 -30.27 14.83
CA LEU A 4 43.50 -30.27 13.79
C LEU A 4 42.60 -29.06 14.04
N ALA A 5 42.41 -28.22 13.02
CA ALA A 5 41.48 -27.11 13.08
C ALA A 5 40.06 -27.67 13.24
N MET A 6 39.51 -27.61 14.44
CA MET A 6 38.09 -27.87 14.67
C MET A 6 37.31 -26.59 14.36
N GLY A 7 36.93 -26.41 13.09
CA GLY A 7 36.05 -25.32 12.67
C GLY A 7 34.60 -25.80 12.59
N TYR A 8 33.72 -25.27 13.44
CA TYR A 8 32.27 -25.40 13.28
C TYR A 8 31.70 -24.11 12.72
N LYS A 9 30.86 -24.21 11.68
CA LYS A 9 30.09 -23.07 11.17
C LYS A 9 28.89 -22.86 12.08
N TYR A 10 28.83 -21.71 12.75
CA TYR A 10 27.66 -21.29 13.51
C TYR A 10 26.70 -20.51 12.60
N LEU A 11 25.42 -20.85 12.64
CA LEU A 11 24.35 -20.07 12.02
C LEU A 11 23.61 -19.31 13.13
N LEU A 12 23.66 -17.98 13.07
CA LEU A 12 22.93 -17.11 13.99
C LEU A 12 21.75 -16.48 13.24
N VAL A 13 20.54 -16.61 13.81
CA VAL A 13 19.31 -16.00 13.28
C VAL A 13 18.78 -15.03 14.32
N LEU A 14 18.77 -13.74 13.98
CA LEU A 14 18.30 -12.66 14.85
C LEU A 14 17.11 -11.96 14.19
N PRO A 15 15.87 -12.18 14.66
CA PRO A 15 14.70 -11.51 14.11
C PRO A 15 14.60 -10.07 14.61
N PHE A 16 14.35 -9.13 13.71
CA PHE A 16 14.11 -7.71 14.00
C PHE A 16 12.84 -7.22 13.30
N VAL A 17 12.24 -6.15 13.83
CA VAL A 17 11.08 -5.47 13.24
C VAL A 17 11.49 -4.05 12.85
N VAL A 18 11.11 -3.66 11.64
CA VAL A 18 11.34 -2.31 11.11
C VAL A 18 10.53 -1.31 11.93
N LYS A 19 11.17 -0.24 12.42
CA LYS A 19 10.46 0.89 13.02
C LYS A 19 9.79 1.70 11.90
N ASN A 20 8.65 2.32 12.18
CA ASN A 20 7.89 3.11 11.20
C ASN A 20 8.63 4.41 10.78
N VAL A 21 9.73 4.26 10.06
CA VAL A 21 10.60 5.32 9.54
C VAL A 21 10.84 5.02 8.06
N GLU A 22 10.56 6.01 7.22
CA GLU A 22 10.76 5.91 5.78
C GLU A 22 12.26 5.88 5.42
N GLY A 23 12.59 5.30 4.26
CA GLY A 23 13.94 5.27 3.71
C GLY A 23 14.67 3.95 3.90
N ASP A 24 15.98 3.99 3.68
CA ASP A 24 16.83 2.81 3.67
C ASP A 24 17.29 2.46 5.09
N PHE A 25 17.35 1.17 5.37
CA PHE A 25 18.02 0.64 6.55
C PHE A 25 19.04 -0.42 6.15
N GLU A 26 20.18 -0.39 6.82
CA GLU A 26 21.32 -1.23 6.55
C GLU A 26 21.65 -2.12 7.74
N ASN A 27 22.14 -3.32 7.47
CA ASN A 27 22.64 -4.24 8.50
C ASN A 27 23.97 -4.86 8.10
N THR A 28 24.98 -4.69 8.96
CA THR A 28 26.34 -5.25 8.83
C THR A 28 26.74 -5.90 10.15
N ALA A 29 27.34 -7.09 10.09
CA ALA A 29 27.88 -7.77 11.26
C ALA A 29 29.41 -7.82 11.22
N VAL A 30 30.03 -8.04 12.38
CA VAL A 30 31.49 -8.21 12.52
C VAL A 30 31.76 -9.51 13.27
N GLN A 31 32.63 -10.35 12.72
CA GLN A 31 33.15 -11.53 13.39
C GLN A 31 34.47 -11.19 14.08
N LEU A 32 34.55 -11.49 15.38
CA LEU A 32 35.78 -11.35 16.16
C LEU A 32 36.41 -12.73 16.41
N THR A 33 37.71 -12.84 16.18
CA THR A 33 38.52 -14.04 16.42
C THR A 33 39.84 -13.66 17.11
N ASN A 34 40.62 -14.65 17.54
CA ASN A 34 41.97 -14.39 18.07
C ASN A 34 42.91 -13.76 17.03
N ASP A 35 42.63 -13.97 15.74
CA ASP A 35 43.47 -13.51 14.63
C ASP A 35 42.98 -12.16 14.03
N GLY A 36 41.91 -11.59 14.59
CA GLY A 36 41.41 -10.27 14.23
C GLY A 36 39.90 -10.23 13.93
N GLU A 37 39.51 -9.16 13.23
CA GLU A 37 38.12 -8.83 12.91
C GLU A 37 37.84 -9.04 11.41
N THR A 38 36.67 -9.58 11.09
CA THR A 38 36.19 -9.70 9.71
C THR A 38 34.78 -9.13 9.60
N VAL A 39 34.61 -8.11 8.76
CA VAL A 39 33.31 -7.48 8.48
C VAL A 39 32.54 -8.32 7.46
N THR A 40 31.25 -8.56 7.70
CA THR A 40 30.38 -9.25 6.73
C THR A 40 29.97 -8.32 5.58
N ASN A 41 29.27 -8.84 4.58
CA ASN A 41 28.53 -7.98 3.67
C ASN A 41 27.46 -7.17 4.41
N THR A 42 27.13 -5.99 3.86
CA THR A 42 25.98 -5.18 4.28
C THR A 42 24.74 -5.61 3.50
N VAL A 43 23.61 -5.74 4.18
CA VAL A 43 22.28 -5.92 3.57
C VAL A 43 21.52 -4.61 3.69
N ILE A 44 20.87 -4.17 2.61
CA ILE A 44 20.10 -2.92 2.53
C ILE A 44 18.64 -3.25 2.17
N ASN A 45 17.69 -2.65 2.87
CA ASN A 45 16.27 -2.73 2.60
C ASN A 45 15.63 -1.34 2.66
N HIS A 46 14.54 -1.12 1.90
CA HIS A 46 13.86 0.17 1.76
C HIS A 46 12.45 0.14 2.35
N VAL A 47 12.10 1.18 3.11
CA VAL A 47 10.73 1.44 3.60
C VAL A 47 10.10 2.53 2.71
N PRO A 48 9.04 2.20 1.94
CA PRO A 48 8.42 3.16 1.03
C PRO A 48 7.71 4.29 1.77
N SER A 49 7.76 5.50 1.20
CA SER A 49 7.00 6.64 1.71
C SER A 49 5.51 6.52 1.43
N SER A 50 4.69 7.01 2.35
CA SER A 50 3.23 7.07 2.20
C SER A 50 2.81 8.38 1.51
N ASN A 51 2.04 8.30 0.42
CA ASN A 51 1.64 9.45 -0.40
C ASN A 51 0.15 9.46 -0.84
N PRO A 52 -0.83 9.22 0.06
CA PRO A 52 -2.24 9.33 -0.32
C PRO A 52 -2.62 10.78 -0.70
N SER A 53 -3.61 10.94 -1.57
CA SER A 53 -4.12 12.27 -1.95
C SER A 53 -5.63 12.29 -2.13
N LYS A 54 -6.24 13.47 -2.02
CA LYS A 54 -7.68 13.70 -2.21
C LYS A 54 -7.89 14.91 -3.11
N ASP A 55 -8.80 14.78 -4.05
CA ASP A 55 -9.27 15.87 -4.92
C ASP A 55 -10.81 15.86 -4.98
N VAL A 56 -11.39 16.95 -5.45
CA VAL A 56 -12.82 17.08 -5.72
C VAL A 56 -13.03 17.33 -7.21
N LYS A 57 -13.92 16.56 -7.82
CA LYS A 57 -14.22 16.60 -9.26
C LYS A 57 -15.71 16.81 -9.47
N ALA A 58 -16.07 17.51 -10.55
CA ALA A 58 -17.45 17.63 -10.96
C ALA A 58 -18.02 16.26 -11.41
N ASP A 59 -19.32 16.03 -11.17
CA ASP A 59 -20.04 14.97 -11.88
C ASP A 59 -20.25 15.36 -13.35
N LYS A 60 -19.89 14.45 -14.25
CA LYS A 60 -20.11 14.58 -15.69
C LYS A 60 -21.06 13.48 -16.14
N ASN A 61 -22.36 13.71 -15.94
CA ASN A 61 -23.43 12.76 -16.30
C ASN A 61 -23.26 11.38 -15.63
N GLY A 62 -22.98 11.36 -14.32
CA GLY A 62 -22.79 10.10 -13.58
C GLY A 62 -21.39 9.51 -13.68
N THR A 63 -20.42 10.26 -14.22
CA THR A 63 -18.99 9.86 -14.29
C THR A 63 -18.10 10.93 -13.68
N VAL A 64 -16.88 10.55 -13.28
CA VAL A 64 -15.90 11.49 -12.70
C VAL A 64 -15.39 12.43 -13.80
N GLY A 65 -15.55 13.73 -13.60
CA GLY A 65 -14.98 14.75 -14.49
C GLY A 65 -13.45 14.85 -14.39
N SER A 66 -12.80 15.41 -15.40
CA SER A 66 -11.34 15.61 -15.42
C SER A 66 -10.86 16.86 -14.68
N VAL A 67 -11.76 17.81 -14.42
CA VAL A 67 -11.44 19.12 -13.86
C VAL A 67 -11.49 19.06 -12.33
N SER A 68 -10.39 19.46 -11.68
CA SER A 68 -10.35 19.69 -10.23
C SER A 68 -11.18 20.92 -9.85
N LEU A 69 -11.95 20.78 -8.78
CA LEU A 69 -12.69 21.84 -8.12
C LEU A 69 -12.04 22.22 -6.78
N HIS A 70 -10.80 21.81 -6.53
CA HIS A 70 -10.08 22.16 -5.30
C HIS A 70 -9.99 23.70 -5.17
N ASP A 71 -10.34 24.21 -3.99
CA ASP A 71 -10.44 25.64 -3.68
C ASP A 71 -11.36 26.44 -4.62
N LYS A 72 -12.40 25.81 -5.17
CA LYS A 72 -13.43 26.47 -5.98
C LYS A 72 -14.78 26.49 -5.27
N ASP A 73 -15.56 27.53 -5.57
CA ASP A 73 -16.96 27.59 -5.15
C ASP A 73 -17.78 26.53 -5.90
N ILE A 74 -18.53 25.74 -5.14
CA ILE A 74 -19.42 24.70 -5.67
C ILE A 74 -20.86 25.19 -5.50
N PRO A 75 -21.64 25.34 -6.59
CA PRO A 75 -23.04 25.74 -6.48
C PRO A 75 -23.85 24.74 -5.65
N LEU A 76 -24.80 25.24 -4.87
CA LEU A 76 -25.67 24.42 -4.03
C LEU A 76 -26.36 23.33 -4.87
N GLN A 77 -26.49 22.12 -4.30
CA GLN A 77 -27.06 20.92 -4.96
C GLN A 77 -26.25 20.35 -6.15
N THR A 78 -25.04 20.84 -6.40
CA THR A 78 -24.14 20.22 -7.39
C THR A 78 -23.68 18.84 -6.91
N LYS A 79 -23.69 17.86 -7.82
CA LYS A 79 -23.07 16.55 -7.56
C LYS A 79 -21.58 16.62 -7.84
N ILE A 80 -20.80 16.11 -6.90
CA ILE A 80 -19.34 16.03 -6.95
C ILE A 80 -18.87 14.61 -6.64
N TYR A 81 -17.63 14.32 -7.03
CA TYR A 81 -16.88 13.15 -6.58
C TYR A 81 -15.70 13.61 -5.75
N TYR A 82 -15.49 12.96 -4.61
CA TYR A 82 -14.17 12.95 -3.99
C TYR A 82 -13.33 11.85 -4.65
N GLU A 83 -12.26 12.24 -5.33
CA GLU A 83 -11.27 11.33 -5.87
C GLU A 83 -10.20 11.11 -4.81
N VAL A 84 -10.24 9.96 -4.13
CA VAL A 84 -9.25 9.59 -3.10
C VAL A 84 -8.27 8.59 -3.70
N LYS A 85 -7.00 8.95 -3.76
CA LYS A 85 -5.91 8.11 -4.29
C LYS A 85 -5.08 7.55 -3.16
N SER A 86 -4.85 6.24 -3.23
CA SER A 86 -4.05 5.53 -2.25
C SER A 86 -2.57 5.78 -2.49
N SER A 87 -1.74 5.41 -1.51
CA SER A 87 -0.32 5.28 -1.77
C SER A 87 -0.03 4.20 -2.79
N GLU A 88 1.14 4.27 -3.43
CA GLU A 88 1.58 3.19 -4.31
C GLU A 88 2.30 2.12 -3.49
N ARG A 89 1.83 0.88 -3.60
CA ARG A 89 2.57 -0.27 -3.07
C ARG A 89 3.77 -0.53 -4.00
N PRO A 90 5.02 -0.49 -3.50
CA PRO A 90 6.18 -0.63 -4.37
C PRO A 90 6.28 -2.03 -4.95
N ALA A 91 6.93 -2.11 -6.11
CA ALA A 91 7.46 -3.35 -6.63
C ALA A 91 8.42 -4.01 -5.64
N ASN A 92 8.53 -5.33 -5.72
CA ASN A 92 9.37 -6.18 -4.88
C ASN A 92 9.12 -5.99 -3.38
N TYR A 93 7.88 -5.66 -2.99
CA TYR A 93 7.50 -5.52 -1.59
C TYR A 93 7.80 -6.82 -0.81
N GLY A 94 8.78 -6.72 0.08
CA GLY A 94 9.31 -7.86 0.85
C GLY A 94 8.37 -8.38 1.94
N GLY A 95 7.34 -7.60 2.31
CA GLY A 95 6.37 -7.96 3.34
C GLY A 95 5.10 -8.64 2.82
N ILE A 96 4.16 -8.84 3.74
CA ILE A 96 2.78 -9.24 3.47
C ILE A 96 1.89 -8.03 3.70
N THR A 97 1.01 -7.73 2.75
CA THR A 97 -0.02 -6.73 2.91
C THR A 97 -1.21 -7.38 3.62
N GLU A 98 -1.33 -7.10 4.93
CA GLU A 98 -2.39 -7.63 5.78
C GLU A 98 -3.66 -6.76 5.75
N GLU A 99 -3.49 -5.45 5.56
CA GLU A 99 -4.58 -4.49 5.44
C GLU A 99 -4.24 -3.43 4.38
N TRP A 100 -5.28 -2.92 3.73
CA TRP A 100 -5.17 -1.79 2.82
C TRP A 100 -6.53 -1.12 2.70
N GLY A 101 -6.60 0.17 3.02
CA GLY A 101 -7.87 0.87 3.05
C GLY A 101 -7.74 2.38 3.15
N MET A 102 -8.89 3.04 3.20
CA MET A 102 -9.06 4.47 3.33
C MET A 102 -10.22 4.77 4.26
N ASN A 103 -10.08 5.84 5.03
CA ASN A 103 -11.13 6.37 5.89
C ASN A 103 -11.41 7.82 5.49
N ASP A 104 -12.68 8.16 5.26
CA ASP A 104 -13.14 9.49 4.92
C ASP A 104 -14.31 9.89 5.85
N VAL A 105 -14.02 10.84 6.74
CA VAL A 105 -15.02 11.40 7.66
C VAL A 105 -15.63 12.65 7.02
N LEU A 106 -16.87 12.54 6.58
CA LEU A 106 -17.57 13.61 5.87
C LEU A 106 -17.99 14.76 6.80
N ASP A 107 -17.98 15.97 6.25
CA ASP A 107 -18.70 17.10 6.82
C ASP A 107 -20.17 17.04 6.41
N THR A 108 -20.98 16.35 7.21
CA THR A 108 -22.40 16.15 6.92
C THR A 108 -23.26 17.41 7.02
N THR A 109 -22.68 18.56 7.40
CA THR A 109 -23.40 19.84 7.38
C THR A 109 -23.49 20.43 5.97
N HIS A 110 -22.51 20.13 5.12
CA HIS A 110 -22.42 20.62 3.75
C HIS A 110 -22.51 19.49 2.71
N ASP A 111 -21.96 18.33 3.03
CA ASP A 111 -21.90 17.18 2.15
C ASP A 111 -22.91 16.10 2.51
N ARG A 112 -23.38 15.39 1.49
CA ARG A 112 -24.23 14.21 1.68
C ARG A 112 -23.76 13.09 0.77
N PHE A 113 -23.29 12.00 1.36
CA PHE A 113 -22.97 10.80 0.60
C PHE A 113 -24.20 10.29 -0.15
N THR A 114 -24.06 10.04 -1.44
CA THR A 114 -25.18 9.63 -2.30
C THR A 114 -25.36 8.11 -2.35
N GLY A 115 -24.47 7.34 -1.71
CA GLY A 115 -24.40 5.89 -1.84
C GLY A 115 -23.69 5.41 -3.11
N LYS A 116 -23.36 6.30 -4.04
CA LYS A 116 -22.60 5.97 -5.24
C LYS A 116 -21.11 6.11 -5.01
N TRP A 117 -20.37 5.07 -5.36
CA TRP A 117 -18.91 5.03 -5.32
C TRP A 117 -18.43 3.95 -6.29
N HIS A 118 -17.15 4.02 -6.63
CA HIS A 118 -16.44 2.93 -7.31
C HIS A 118 -14.96 3.05 -6.99
N ALA A 119 -14.23 1.95 -7.14
CA ALA A 119 -12.79 1.91 -7.05
C ALA A 119 -12.20 1.41 -8.37
N ILE A 120 -11.09 1.99 -8.80
CA ILE A 120 -10.35 1.53 -9.99
C ILE A 120 -8.92 1.16 -9.60
N THR A 121 -8.33 0.22 -10.33
CA THR A 121 -6.90 -0.07 -10.18
C THR A 121 -6.07 0.81 -11.11
N ASN A 122 -4.94 1.34 -10.63
CA ASN A 122 -3.97 2.05 -11.47
C ASN A 122 -3.00 1.11 -12.20
N TYR A 123 -2.95 -0.16 -11.81
CA TYR A 123 -2.02 -1.15 -12.34
C TYR A 123 -2.74 -2.41 -12.80
N ASP A 124 -2.04 -3.25 -13.57
CA ASP A 124 -2.56 -4.57 -13.88
C ASP A 124 -2.43 -5.43 -12.62
N LEU A 125 -3.51 -6.13 -12.25
CA LEU A 125 -3.57 -7.00 -11.09
C LEU A 125 -4.03 -8.38 -11.50
N LYS A 126 -3.30 -9.41 -11.07
CA LYS A 126 -3.70 -10.81 -11.25
C LYS A 126 -4.47 -11.29 -10.02
N VAL A 127 -5.75 -11.61 -10.16
CA VAL A 127 -6.59 -12.14 -9.07
C VAL A 127 -7.07 -13.53 -9.48
N GLY A 128 -6.48 -14.57 -8.87
CA GLY A 128 -6.62 -15.95 -9.36
C GLY A 128 -6.14 -16.06 -10.82
N ASP A 129 -6.99 -16.61 -11.69
CA ASP A 129 -6.69 -16.73 -13.12
C ASP A 129 -7.03 -15.48 -13.94
N LYS A 130 -7.64 -14.46 -13.33
CA LYS A 130 -8.05 -13.24 -14.03
C LYS A 130 -6.96 -12.18 -13.96
N THR A 131 -6.74 -11.48 -15.07
CA THR A 131 -5.96 -10.25 -15.11
C THR A 131 -6.90 -9.05 -15.22
N LEU A 132 -6.95 -8.24 -14.17
CA LEU A 132 -7.59 -6.93 -14.16
C LEU A 132 -6.59 -5.93 -14.73
N LYS A 133 -6.97 -5.18 -15.77
CA LYS A 133 -6.09 -4.16 -16.38
C LYS A 133 -6.15 -2.85 -15.60
N ALA A 134 -5.12 -2.03 -15.70
CA ALA A 134 -5.19 -0.63 -15.24
C ALA A 134 -6.48 0.06 -15.77
N GLY A 135 -7.17 0.79 -14.90
CA GLY A 135 -8.47 1.42 -15.15
C GLY A 135 -9.69 0.52 -14.94
N THR A 136 -9.51 -0.78 -14.66
CA THR A 136 -10.64 -1.69 -14.39
C THR A 136 -11.32 -1.32 -13.08
N ASP A 137 -12.64 -1.38 -13.05
CA ASP A 137 -13.44 -1.28 -11.82
C ASP A 137 -13.17 -2.49 -10.92
N ILE A 138 -12.73 -2.21 -9.69
CA ILE A 138 -12.41 -3.20 -8.66
C ILE A 138 -13.33 -3.07 -7.44
N SER A 139 -14.46 -2.37 -7.55
CA SER A 139 -15.38 -2.12 -6.42
C SER A 139 -15.87 -3.40 -5.76
N ALA A 140 -16.01 -4.49 -6.52
CA ALA A 140 -16.37 -5.81 -5.99
C ALA A 140 -15.31 -6.40 -5.02
N TYR A 141 -14.10 -5.86 -5.02
CA TYR A 141 -13.01 -6.25 -4.12
C TYR A 141 -12.82 -5.29 -2.95
N ILE A 142 -13.65 -4.24 -2.86
CA ILE A 142 -13.59 -3.24 -1.79
C ILE A 142 -14.84 -3.36 -0.94
N LEU A 143 -14.65 -3.44 0.38
CA LEU A 143 -15.71 -3.40 1.37
C LEU A 143 -15.91 -1.95 1.80
N LEU A 144 -17.16 -1.49 1.80
CA LEU A 144 -17.54 -0.19 2.34
C LEU A 144 -18.27 -0.38 3.67
N GLU A 145 -17.71 0.17 4.74
CA GLU A 145 -18.43 0.43 5.98
C GLU A 145 -18.83 1.92 6.01
N ASN A 146 -20.11 2.19 6.24
CA ASN A 146 -20.64 3.54 6.38
C ASN A 146 -21.25 3.69 7.76
N LYS A 147 -20.48 4.25 8.68
CA LYS A 147 -20.89 4.47 10.06
C LYS A 147 -21.56 5.83 10.19
N ASP A 148 -22.77 5.82 10.75
CA ASP A 148 -23.59 7.01 11.03
C ASP A 148 -23.84 7.93 9.83
N ASN A 149 -23.76 7.40 8.59
CA ASN A 149 -23.84 8.19 7.34
C ASN A 149 -22.80 9.31 7.23
N LYS A 150 -21.66 9.15 7.91
CA LYS A 150 -20.63 10.18 8.06
C LYS A 150 -19.22 9.62 7.85
N ASP A 151 -18.96 8.46 8.43
CA ASP A 151 -17.63 7.87 8.50
C ASP A 151 -17.55 6.70 7.51
N LEU A 152 -16.94 6.97 6.35
CA LEU A 152 -16.85 6.04 5.23
C LEU A 152 -15.48 5.36 5.25
N THR A 153 -15.48 4.04 5.49
CA THR A 153 -14.27 3.23 5.48
C THR A 153 -14.30 2.25 4.32
N PHE A 154 -13.32 2.35 3.43
CA PHE A 154 -13.14 1.48 2.27
C PHE A 154 -11.94 0.58 2.50
N THR A 155 -12.13 -0.74 2.53
CA THR A 155 -11.06 -1.71 2.78
C THR A 155 -10.99 -2.77 1.70
N MET A 156 -9.79 -3.18 1.30
CA MET A 156 -9.63 -4.32 0.39
C MET A 156 -10.13 -5.60 1.08
N ASN A 157 -10.87 -6.43 0.34
CA ASN A 157 -11.27 -7.74 0.84
C ASN A 157 -10.09 -8.73 0.81
N GLN A 158 -10.28 -9.88 1.48
CA GLN A 158 -9.24 -10.90 1.60
C GLN A 158 -8.76 -11.44 0.24
N ALA A 159 -9.64 -11.50 -0.77
CA ALA A 159 -9.28 -12.03 -2.09
C ALA A 159 -8.27 -11.12 -2.79
N LEU A 160 -8.46 -9.79 -2.71
CA LEU A 160 -7.53 -8.83 -3.30
C LEU A 160 -6.25 -8.71 -2.47
N LEU A 161 -6.32 -8.74 -1.14
CA LEU A 161 -5.13 -8.79 -0.28
C LEU A 161 -4.26 -10.03 -0.56
N ALA A 162 -4.89 -11.21 -0.67
CA ALA A 162 -4.19 -12.43 -1.05
C ALA A 162 -3.53 -12.28 -2.43
N ALA A 163 -4.27 -11.78 -3.41
CA ALA A 163 -3.74 -11.52 -4.75
C ALA A 163 -2.53 -10.56 -4.74
N LEU A 164 -2.57 -9.46 -4.00
CA LEU A 164 -1.44 -8.53 -3.89
C LEU A 164 -0.18 -9.23 -3.34
N ASN A 165 -0.33 -10.22 -2.48
CA ASN A 165 0.77 -10.96 -1.89
C ASN A 165 1.34 -12.07 -2.79
N GLU A 166 0.67 -12.41 -3.89
CA GLU A 166 1.19 -13.32 -4.91
C GLU A 166 2.40 -12.73 -5.63
N GLY A 167 3.39 -13.57 -5.91
CA GLY A 167 4.63 -13.16 -6.59
C GLY A 167 4.37 -12.44 -7.93
N SER A 168 3.32 -12.81 -8.66
CA SER A 168 2.94 -12.17 -9.92
C SER A 168 2.54 -10.69 -9.80
N ASN A 169 2.09 -10.26 -8.61
CA ASN A 169 1.72 -8.87 -8.34
C ASN A 169 2.76 -8.12 -7.51
N LYS A 170 3.89 -8.78 -7.18
CA LYS A 170 5.04 -8.16 -6.54
C LYS A 170 6.12 -7.74 -7.53
N VAL A 171 6.02 -8.11 -8.80
CA VAL A 171 7.05 -7.75 -9.79
C VAL A 171 6.86 -6.31 -10.24
N GLY A 172 7.96 -5.55 -10.36
CA GLY A 172 7.93 -4.25 -11.00
C GLY A 172 7.57 -4.37 -12.48
N LYS A 173 6.78 -3.41 -12.98
CA LYS A 173 6.60 -3.23 -14.42
C LYS A 173 7.76 -2.41 -15.00
#